data_AF-A0A075R9J9-F1
#
_entry.id   AF-A0A075R9J9-F1
#
_cell.length_a   1.000
_cell.length_b   1.000
_cell.length_c   1.000
_cell.angle_alpha   90.00
_cell.angle_beta   90.00
_cell.angle_gamma   90.00
#
_symmetry.space_group_name_H-M   'P 1'
#
loop_
_entity.id
_entity.type
_entity.pdbx_description
1 polymer ?
#
loop_
_entity_poly.entity_id
_entity_poly.type
_entity_poly.pdbx_seq_one_letter_code
_entity_poly.pdbx_strand_id
1 'polypeptide(L)'
;MTTPIYKPQLDMTDWTKSDQDKYNKLTSIIDPHLHSFVAEHAMLENLMDKVREGYDLEVYRLALQEIKEELEHHFLYEETFILGKLQNHIAETEVGPIAKLVQDHVIIRKHYNEAKELFEQEQAKECSELLLQKMNFLAYLLKKHIEKEDHYIFPLVSLVLSEEEKKAIAEEVRLADLQRQI
;
A
#
# COMPACT_ATOMS: atom_id res chain seq x y z
N MET A 1 -17.22 2.63 40.29
CA MET A 1 -17.48 3.22 38.97
C MET A 1 -16.54 2.53 37.98
N THR A 2 -17.08 1.72 37.07
CA THR A 2 -16.32 1.05 36.02
C THR A 2 -16.04 2.06 34.91
N THR A 3 -14.79 2.45 34.72
CA THR A 3 -14.37 3.26 33.59
C THR A 3 -14.70 2.50 32.31
N PRO A 4 -15.45 3.08 31.35
CA PRO A 4 -15.68 2.41 30.08
C PRO A 4 -14.33 2.18 29.40
N ILE A 5 -14.04 0.92 29.08
CA ILE A 5 -12.87 0.55 28.28
C ILE A 5 -13.11 1.17 26.90
N TYR A 6 -12.34 2.20 26.56
CA TYR A 6 -12.30 2.73 25.20
C TYR A 6 -11.86 1.60 24.26
N LYS A 7 -12.82 1.06 23.52
CA LYS A 7 -12.56 0.20 22.37
C LYS A 7 -12.61 1.13 21.17
N PRO A 8 -11.48 1.52 20.57
CA PRO A 8 -11.52 2.21 19.29
C PRO A 8 -12.20 1.28 18.30
N GLN A 9 -13.45 1.56 17.95
CA GLN A 9 -13.99 1.12 16.68
C GLN A 9 -13.23 1.94 15.66
N LEU A 10 -12.39 1.28 14.86
CA LEU A 10 -11.89 1.90 13.64
C LEU A 10 -13.11 2.34 12.85
N ASP A 11 -13.30 3.66 12.75
CA ASP A 11 -14.35 4.24 11.95
C ASP A 11 -13.97 4.03 10.47
N MET A 12 -14.24 2.83 9.96
CA MET A 12 -13.95 2.43 8.58
C MET A 12 -15.00 2.96 7.58
N THR A 13 -15.71 4.04 7.95
CA THR A 13 -16.79 4.63 7.14
C THR A 13 -16.28 5.56 6.05
N ASP A 14 -15.02 5.97 6.10
CA ASP A 14 -14.35 6.77 5.09
C ASP A 14 -13.81 5.95 3.91
N TRP A 15 -14.32 4.73 3.73
CA TRP A 15 -14.02 3.90 2.57
C TRP A 15 -14.64 4.48 1.30
N THR A 16 -13.79 4.83 0.35
CA THR A 16 -14.20 5.22 -1.01
C THR A 16 -13.90 4.07 -1.95
N LYS A 17 -14.78 3.80 -2.93
CA LYS A 17 -14.48 2.82 -3.98
C LYS A 17 -13.40 3.38 -4.91
N SER A 18 -12.61 2.49 -5.51
CA SER A 18 -11.70 2.82 -6.61
C SER A 18 -12.45 3.55 -7.74
N ASP A 19 -11.76 4.53 -8.33
CA ASP A 19 -12.33 5.44 -9.32
C ASP A 19 -11.32 5.69 -10.44
N GLN A 20 -11.68 5.29 -11.67
CA GLN A 20 -10.84 5.45 -12.84
C GLN A 20 -10.59 6.92 -13.20
N ASP A 21 -11.56 7.81 -12.96
CA ASP A 21 -11.39 9.24 -13.24
C ASP A 21 -10.40 9.87 -12.27
N LYS A 22 -10.37 9.38 -11.02
CA LYS A 22 -9.37 9.77 -10.02
C LYS A 22 -7.97 9.34 -10.46
N TYR A 23 -7.80 8.09 -10.90
CA TYR A 23 -6.52 7.61 -11.46
C TYR A 23 -6.03 8.46 -12.63
N ASN A 24 -6.91 8.80 -13.57
CA ASN A 24 -6.57 9.63 -14.74
C ASN A 24 -6.11 11.04 -14.32
N LYS A 25 -6.71 11.61 -13.26
CA LYS A 25 -6.27 12.90 -12.71
C LYS A 25 -4.92 12.79 -12.02
N LEU A 26 -4.70 11.74 -11.23
CA LEU A 26 -3.43 11.50 -10.53
C LEU A 26 -2.26 11.37 -11.52
N THR A 27 -2.40 10.53 -12.54
CA THR A 27 -1.37 10.35 -13.59
C THR A 27 -1.09 11.62 -14.40
N SER A 28 -2.02 12.58 -14.44
CA SER A 28 -1.79 13.88 -15.10
C SER A 28 -0.93 14.86 -14.30
N ILE A 29 -0.78 14.65 -12.99
CA ILE A 29 0.00 15.53 -12.09
C ILE A 29 1.26 14.85 -11.53
N ILE A 30 1.31 13.52 -11.55
CA ILE A 30 2.45 12.73 -11.13
C ILE A 30 3.41 12.56 -12.31
N ASP A 31 4.71 12.62 -12.00
CA ASP A 31 5.77 12.44 -12.99
C ASP A 31 5.69 11.06 -13.68
N PRO A 32 5.85 10.97 -15.02
CA PRO A 32 5.77 9.72 -15.76
C PRO A 32 6.68 8.60 -15.26
N HIS A 33 7.82 8.94 -14.65
CA HIS A 33 8.75 7.93 -14.11
C HIS A 33 8.18 7.18 -12.89
N LEU A 34 7.09 7.68 -12.29
CA LEU A 34 6.42 7.06 -11.15
C LEU A 34 5.09 6.38 -11.54
N HIS A 35 4.68 6.43 -12.80
CA HIS A 35 3.36 5.92 -13.23
C HIS A 35 3.17 4.42 -13.02
N SER A 36 4.26 3.63 -12.98
CA SER A 36 4.17 2.20 -12.67
C SER A 36 3.65 1.96 -11.25
N PHE A 37 4.13 2.73 -10.27
CA PHE A 37 3.68 2.65 -8.87
C PHE A 37 2.18 2.97 -8.77
N VAL A 38 1.74 4.05 -9.42
CA VAL A 38 0.32 4.44 -9.45
C VAL A 38 -0.56 3.39 -10.15
N ALA A 39 -0.04 2.72 -11.18
CA ALA A 39 -0.76 1.64 -11.86
C ALA A 39 -0.92 0.41 -10.96
N GLU A 40 0.12 0.04 -10.22
CA GLU A 40 0.08 -1.03 -9.21
C GLU A 40 -0.94 -0.73 -8.12
N HIS A 41 -0.94 0.50 -7.60
CA HIS A 41 -1.93 1.00 -6.65
C HIS A 41 -3.36 0.86 -7.17
N ALA A 42 -3.63 1.27 -8.41
CA ALA A 42 -4.96 1.15 -8.99
C ALA A 42 -5.45 -0.30 -9.06
N MET A 43 -4.56 -1.25 -9.38
CA MET A 43 -4.90 -2.67 -9.38
C MET A 43 -5.18 -3.18 -7.96
N LEU A 44 -4.35 -2.81 -6.99
CA LEU A 44 -4.49 -3.26 -5.61
C LEU A 44 -5.73 -2.66 -4.94
N GLU A 45 -6.04 -1.38 -5.15
CA GLU A 45 -7.26 -0.75 -4.63
C GLU A 45 -8.54 -1.47 -5.09
N ASN A 46 -8.62 -1.83 -6.38
CA ASN A 46 -9.73 -2.59 -6.94
C ASN A 46 -9.89 -3.96 -6.26
N LEU A 47 -8.78 -4.62 -5.95
CA LEU A 47 -8.79 -5.90 -5.24
C LEU A 47 -9.23 -5.73 -3.78
N MET A 48 -8.80 -4.66 -3.12
CA MET A 48 -9.19 -4.35 -1.75
C MET A 48 -10.68 -4.01 -1.64
N ASP A 49 -11.28 -3.40 -2.67
CA ASP A 49 -12.74 -3.24 -2.76
C ASP A 49 -13.46 -4.59 -2.76
N LYS A 50 -12.97 -5.56 -3.55
CA LYS A 50 -13.55 -6.92 -3.61
C LYS A 50 -13.41 -7.66 -2.28
N VAL A 51 -12.27 -7.52 -1.59
CA VAL A 51 -12.05 -8.12 -0.25
C VAL A 51 -13.13 -7.69 0.74
N ARG A 52 -13.64 -6.47 0.63
CA ARG A 52 -14.68 -5.91 1.52
C ARG A 52 -16.11 -6.24 1.13
N GLU A 53 -16.36 -6.80 -0.05
CA GLU A 53 -17.71 -7.21 -0.47
C GLU A 53 -18.18 -8.47 0.26
N GLY A 54 -17.26 -9.24 0.84
CA GLY A 54 -17.53 -10.42 1.64
C GLY A 54 -16.40 -11.44 1.54
N TYR A 55 -16.56 -12.56 2.25
CA TYR A 55 -15.62 -13.66 2.10
C TYR A 55 -15.82 -14.37 0.75
N ASP A 56 -14.74 -14.41 -0.03
CA ASP A 56 -14.57 -15.28 -1.18
C ASP A 56 -13.15 -15.86 -1.12
N LEU A 57 -13.04 -17.18 -1.17
CA LEU A 57 -11.77 -17.89 -0.99
C LEU A 57 -10.75 -17.54 -2.08
N GLU A 58 -11.20 -17.41 -3.33
CA GLU A 58 -10.33 -17.08 -4.47
C GLU A 58 -9.87 -15.63 -4.36
N VAL A 59 -10.77 -14.72 -4.01
CA VAL A 59 -10.45 -13.29 -3.79
C VAL A 59 -9.45 -13.14 -2.65
N TYR A 60 -9.63 -13.83 -1.53
CA TYR A 60 -8.72 -13.72 -0.39
C TYR A 60 -7.34 -14.29 -0.71
N ARG A 61 -7.29 -15.41 -1.44
CA ARG A 61 -6.02 -15.98 -1.88
C ARG A 61 -5.28 -15.05 -2.83
N LEU A 62 -5.99 -14.51 -3.83
CA LEU A 62 -5.43 -13.55 -4.77
C LEU A 62 -4.96 -12.29 -4.02
N ALA A 63 -5.77 -11.75 -3.11
CA ALA A 63 -5.41 -10.62 -2.28
C ALA A 63 -4.13 -10.87 -1.49
N LEU A 64 -4.00 -12.01 -0.81
CA LEU A 64 -2.77 -12.33 -0.06
C LEU A 64 -1.55 -12.54 -0.97
N GLN A 65 -1.75 -12.96 -2.22
CA GLN A 65 -0.67 -13.03 -3.20
C GLN A 65 -0.24 -11.64 -3.67
N GLU A 66 -1.18 -10.80 -4.13
CA GLU A 66 -0.87 -9.45 -4.62
C GLU A 66 -0.29 -8.56 -3.51
N ILE A 67 -0.82 -8.66 -2.28
CA ILE A 67 -0.24 -7.95 -1.14
C ILE A 67 1.18 -8.43 -0.85
N LYS A 68 1.49 -9.72 -1.06
CA LYS A 68 2.86 -10.21 -0.90
C LYS A 68 3.81 -9.50 -1.88
N GLU A 69 3.41 -9.41 -3.14
CA GLU A 69 4.17 -8.74 -4.19
C GLU A 69 4.36 -7.25 -3.87
N GLU A 70 3.31 -6.58 -3.37
CA GLU A 70 3.39 -5.20 -2.88
C GLU A 70 4.47 -5.05 -1.79
N LEU A 71 4.46 -5.94 -0.79
CA LEU A 71 5.37 -5.86 0.35
C LEU A 71 6.82 -6.18 -0.01
N GLU A 72 7.03 -7.15 -0.91
CA GLU A 72 8.35 -7.64 -1.30
C GLU A 72 9.01 -6.77 -2.38
N HIS A 73 8.22 -6.13 -3.23
CA HIS A 73 8.72 -5.36 -4.37
C HIS A 73 8.38 -3.89 -4.27
N HIS A 74 7.09 -3.53 -4.24
CA HIS A 74 6.66 -2.13 -4.25
C HIS A 74 7.26 -1.35 -3.08
N PHE A 75 7.00 -1.78 -1.85
CA PHE A 75 7.52 -1.12 -0.64
C PHE A 75 9.04 -1.10 -0.61
N LEU A 76 9.68 -2.17 -1.07
CA LEU A 76 11.14 -2.25 -1.12
C LEU A 76 11.70 -1.21 -2.09
N TYR A 77 11.08 -1.04 -3.26
CA TYR A 77 11.51 -0.09 -4.28
C TYR A 77 11.26 1.35 -3.83
N GLU A 78 10.13 1.61 -3.17
CA GLU A 78 9.88 2.91 -2.56
C GLU A 78 10.92 3.23 -1.50
N GLU A 79 11.14 2.34 -0.54
CA GLU A 79 12.11 2.52 0.54
C GLU A 79 13.54 2.73 -0.01
N THR A 80 13.93 1.97 -1.03
CA THR A 80 15.30 1.96 -1.55
C THR A 80 15.55 3.10 -2.54
N PHE A 81 14.64 3.33 -3.48
CA PHE A 81 14.88 4.20 -4.62
C PHE A 81 14.22 5.57 -4.49
N ILE A 82 13.01 5.62 -3.93
CA ILE A 82 12.23 6.87 -3.80
C ILE A 82 12.56 7.59 -2.50
N LEU A 83 12.29 6.94 -1.36
CA LEU A 83 12.45 7.55 -0.04
C LEU A 83 13.91 7.91 0.24
N GLY A 84 14.86 7.07 -0.17
CA GLY A 84 16.29 7.35 -0.05
C GLY A 84 16.73 8.63 -0.79
N LYS A 85 16.14 8.92 -1.96
CA LYS A 85 16.40 10.17 -2.69
C LYS A 85 15.66 11.35 -2.07
N LEU A 86 14.41 11.14 -1.67
CA LEU A 86 13.58 12.16 -1.03
C LEU A 86 14.19 12.67 0.30
N GLN A 87 14.91 11.82 1.03
CA GLN A 87 15.66 12.20 2.24
C GLN A 87 16.66 13.33 2.00
N ASN A 88 17.21 13.48 0.79
CA ASN A 88 18.14 14.58 0.48
C ASN A 88 17.45 15.95 0.41
N HIS A 89 16.13 15.97 0.32
CA HIS A 89 15.30 17.18 0.15
C HIS A 89 14.46 17.51 1.39
N ILE A 90 14.43 16.62 2.39
CA ILE A 90 13.67 16.80 3.63
C ILE A 90 14.64 16.79 4.80
N ALA A 91 14.71 17.90 5.54
CA ALA A 91 15.69 18.09 6.61
C ALA A 91 15.45 17.20 7.85
N GLU A 92 14.22 16.72 8.06
CA GLU A 92 13.82 15.94 9.23
C GLU A 92 13.43 14.52 8.80
N THR A 93 13.93 13.53 9.55
CA THR A 93 13.82 12.10 9.21
C THR A 93 13.11 11.28 10.29
N GLU A 94 12.97 11.80 11.51
CA GLU A 94 12.25 11.13 12.60
C GLU A 94 10.74 11.44 12.57
N VAL A 95 10.36 12.56 11.96
CA VAL A 95 8.96 12.96 11.76
C VAL A 95 8.73 13.41 10.32
N GLY A 96 7.47 13.42 9.88
CA GLY A 96 7.09 13.87 8.54
C GLY A 96 6.77 12.72 7.57
N PRO A 97 6.71 12.99 6.26
CA PRO A 97 6.14 12.06 5.28
C PRO A 97 6.93 10.76 5.18
N ILE A 98 8.27 10.82 5.20
CA ILE A 98 9.13 9.63 5.09
C ILE A 98 8.96 8.73 6.31
N ALA A 99 9.10 9.28 7.51
CA ALA A 99 8.91 8.53 8.75
C ALA A 99 7.52 7.90 8.84
N LYS A 100 6.49 8.62 8.36
CA LYS A 100 5.12 8.15 8.39
C LYS A 100 4.89 6.97 7.44
N LEU A 101 5.42 7.02 6.22
CA LEU A 101 5.32 5.92 5.26
C LEU A 101 6.03 4.67 5.74
N VAL A 102 7.28 4.79 6.22
CA VAL A 102 8.03 3.66 6.77
C VAL A 102 7.28 3.01 7.93
N GLN A 103 6.66 3.82 8.81
CA GLN A 103 5.81 3.30 9.88
C GLN A 103 4.60 2.54 9.33
N ASP A 104 3.93 3.07 8.31
CA ASP A 104 2.79 2.43 7.68
C ASP A 104 3.20 1.09 7.05
N HIS A 105 4.36 1.02 6.38
CA HIS A 105 4.89 -0.23 5.81
C HIS A 105 5.09 -1.31 6.89
N VAL A 106 5.69 -0.94 8.03
CA VAL A 106 5.89 -1.87 9.16
C VAL A 106 4.56 -2.38 9.70
N ILE A 107 3.56 -1.51 9.84
CA ILE A 107 2.23 -1.88 10.33
C ILE A 107 1.53 -2.83 9.34
N ILE A 108 1.59 -2.53 8.04
CA ILE A 108 0.96 -3.35 7.00
C ILE A 108 1.63 -4.72 6.92
N ARG A 109 2.98 -4.80 6.90
CA ARG A 109 3.72 -6.06 6.92
C ARG A 109 3.31 -6.95 8.11
N LYS A 110 3.16 -6.36 9.30
CA LYS A 110 2.68 -7.07 10.48
C LYS A 110 1.27 -7.66 10.25
N HIS A 111 0.32 -6.84 9.82
CA HIS A 111 -1.06 -7.31 9.65
C HIS A 111 -1.25 -8.26 8.47
N TYR A 112 -0.42 -8.15 7.43
CA TYR A 112 -0.33 -9.14 6.37
C TYR A 112 0.06 -10.52 6.92
N ASN A 113 1.13 -10.60 7.72
CA ASN A 113 1.57 -11.87 8.30
C ASN A 113 0.49 -12.49 9.21
N GLU A 114 -0.16 -11.67 10.05
CA GLU A 114 -1.30 -12.12 10.87
C GLU A 114 -2.44 -12.69 10.01
N ALA A 115 -2.82 -11.99 8.94
CA ALA A 115 -3.92 -12.41 8.05
C ALA A 115 -3.56 -13.67 7.25
N LYS A 116 -2.32 -13.76 6.75
CA LYS A 116 -1.80 -14.93 6.03
C LYS A 116 -1.80 -16.17 6.92
N GLU A 117 -1.29 -16.06 8.14
CA GLU A 117 -1.27 -17.19 9.09
C GLU A 117 -2.67 -17.69 9.41
N LEU A 118 -3.64 -16.79 9.64
CA LEU A 118 -5.03 -17.16 9.85
C LEU A 118 -5.62 -17.86 8.62
N PHE A 119 -5.38 -17.31 7.42
CA PHE A 119 -5.87 -17.90 6.17
C PHE A 119 -5.30 -19.30 5.92
N GLU A 120 -4.01 -19.52 6.21
CA GLU A 120 -3.35 -20.83 6.04
C GLU A 120 -3.83 -21.88 7.07
N GLN A 121 -4.20 -21.45 8.28
CA GLN A 121 -4.76 -22.31 9.32
C GLN A 121 -6.22 -22.67 9.06
N GLU A 122 -6.99 -21.73 8.51
CA GLU A 122 -8.38 -21.91 8.14
C GLU A 122 -8.50 -22.63 6.79
N GLN A 123 -8.17 -23.93 6.75
CA GLN A 123 -8.39 -24.82 5.58
C GLN A 123 -9.87 -25.15 5.34
N ALA A 124 -10.80 -24.29 5.77
CA ALA A 124 -12.23 -24.57 5.84
C ALA A 124 -13.02 -23.85 4.74
N LYS A 125 -14.17 -24.43 4.37
CA LYS A 125 -15.14 -23.83 3.43
C LYS A 125 -15.82 -22.57 3.97
N GLU A 126 -15.70 -22.30 5.26
CA GLU A 126 -16.34 -21.17 5.95
C GLU A 126 -15.27 -20.30 6.60
N CYS A 127 -15.36 -18.99 6.39
CA CYS A 127 -14.44 -18.01 6.95
C CYS A 127 -14.82 -17.66 8.38
N SER A 128 -13.85 -17.67 9.28
CA SER A 128 -14.08 -17.17 10.63
C SER A 128 -14.35 -15.67 10.63
N GLU A 129 -15.12 -15.19 11.61
CA GLU A 129 -15.30 -13.76 11.82
C GLU A 129 -13.94 -13.05 12.03
N LEU A 130 -12.97 -13.74 12.64
CA LEU A 130 -11.65 -13.20 12.88
C LEU A 130 -10.86 -12.97 11.58
N LEU A 131 -10.85 -13.94 10.67
CA LEU A 131 -10.20 -13.82 9.37
C LEU A 131 -10.87 -12.72 8.53
N LEU A 132 -12.21 -12.67 8.50
CA LEU A 132 -12.96 -11.61 7.83
C LEU A 132 -12.59 -10.22 8.36
N GLN A 133 -12.56 -10.05 9.69
CA GLN A 133 -12.15 -8.79 10.32
C GLN A 133 -10.70 -8.42 9.98
N LYS A 134 -9.79 -9.40 9.94
CA LYS A 134 -8.38 -9.17 9.62
C LYS A 134 -8.17 -8.76 8.18
N MET A 135 -8.81 -9.45 7.24
CA MET A 135 -8.73 -9.12 5.82
C MET A 135 -9.35 -7.75 5.52
N ASN A 136 -10.49 -7.42 6.14
CA ASN A 136 -11.09 -6.08 6.02
C ASN A 136 -10.18 -4.98 6.58
N PHE A 137 -9.53 -5.23 7.72
CA PHE A 137 -8.63 -4.26 8.30
C PHE A 137 -7.35 -4.08 7.48
N LEU A 138 -6.78 -5.16 6.96
CA LEU A 138 -5.62 -5.10 6.07
C LEU A 138 -5.95 -4.32 4.78
N ALA A 139 -7.12 -4.59 4.19
CA ALA A 139 -7.61 -3.84 3.03
C ALA A 139 -7.77 -2.35 3.33
N TYR A 140 -8.27 -2.00 4.52
CA TYR A 140 -8.32 -0.63 5.01
C TYR A 140 -6.94 0.03 5.11
N LEU A 141 -5.97 -0.63 5.73
CA LEU A 141 -4.63 -0.09 5.87
C LEU A 141 -3.97 0.17 4.52
N LEU A 142 -4.09 -0.77 3.57
CA LEU A 142 -3.55 -0.63 2.23
C LEU A 142 -4.18 0.53 1.47
N LYS A 143 -5.51 0.66 1.46
CA LYS A 143 -6.14 1.81 0.78
C LYS A 143 -5.73 3.15 1.39
N LYS A 144 -5.59 3.22 2.72
CA LYS A 144 -5.12 4.45 3.37
C LYS A 144 -3.65 4.75 3.15
N HIS A 145 -2.87 3.73 2.82
CA HIS A 145 -1.47 3.89 2.45
C HIS A 145 -1.36 4.39 1.01
N ILE A 146 -2.00 3.69 0.07
CA ILE A 146 -2.12 4.10 -1.34
C ILE A 146 -2.67 5.53 -1.47
N GLU A 147 -3.72 5.85 -0.71
CA GLU A 147 -4.29 7.21 -0.69
C GLU A 147 -3.23 8.25 -0.32
N LYS A 148 -2.38 7.98 0.68
CA LYS A 148 -1.34 8.93 1.07
C LYS A 148 -0.28 9.09 -0.03
N GLU A 149 0.10 7.99 -0.66
CA GLU A 149 1.13 8.04 -1.69
C GLU A 149 0.68 8.77 -2.92
N ASP A 150 -0.46 8.35 -3.47
CA ASP A 150 -1.01 8.94 -4.69
C ASP A 150 -1.32 10.43 -4.52
N HIS A 151 -1.82 10.85 -3.36
CA HIS A 151 -2.31 12.22 -3.18
C HIS A 151 -1.25 13.18 -2.65
N TYR A 152 -0.24 12.66 -1.95
CA TYR A 152 0.72 13.51 -1.26
C TYR A 152 2.16 13.16 -1.60
N ILE A 153 2.54 11.88 -1.56
CA ILE A 153 3.95 11.49 -1.67
C ILE A 153 4.42 11.54 -3.12
N PHE A 154 3.77 10.86 -4.06
CA PHE A 154 4.19 10.90 -5.46
C PHE A 154 4.08 12.29 -6.08
N PRO A 155 3.05 13.11 -5.77
CA PRO A 155 3.06 14.53 -6.15
C PRO A 155 4.23 15.31 -5.53
N LEU A 156 4.55 15.09 -4.24
CA LEU A 156 5.70 15.72 -3.60
C LEU A 156 7.01 15.33 -4.30
N VAL A 157 7.23 14.03 -4.52
CA VAL A 157 8.40 13.48 -5.23
C VAL A 157 8.52 14.09 -6.63
N SER A 158 7.40 14.21 -7.35
CA SER A 158 7.34 14.81 -8.69
C SER A 158 7.76 16.29 -8.70
N LEU A 159 7.52 17.00 -7.59
CA LEU A 159 7.83 18.42 -7.44
C LEU A 159 9.24 18.70 -6.93
N VAL A 160 9.75 17.88 -6.01
CA VAL A 160 11.00 18.19 -5.29
C VAL A 160 12.23 17.51 -5.88
N LEU A 161 12.08 16.32 -6.46
CA LEU A 161 13.21 15.64 -7.08
C LEU A 161 13.59 16.28 -8.41
N SER A 162 14.89 16.28 -8.70
CA SER A 162 15.41 16.64 -10.02
C SER A 162 15.02 15.63 -11.09
N GLU A 163 15.07 16.03 -12.35
CA GLU A 163 14.82 15.14 -13.49
C GLU A 163 15.83 13.98 -13.54
N GLU A 164 17.06 14.21 -13.12
CA GLU A 164 18.10 13.18 -13.00
C GLU A 164 17.75 12.14 -11.93
N GLU A 165 17.26 12.59 -10.77
CA GLU A 165 16.84 11.69 -9.69
C GLU A 165 15.64 10.84 -10.10
N LYS A 166 14.65 11.43 -10.77
CA LYS A 166 13.46 10.70 -11.26
C LYS A 166 13.81 9.66 -12.32
N LYS A 167 14.68 10.02 -13.27
CA LYS A 167 15.21 9.06 -14.27
C LYS A 167 15.99 7.93 -13.61
N ALA A 168 16.78 8.25 -12.59
CA ALA A 168 17.51 7.23 -11.84
C ALA A 168 16.56 6.25 -11.14
N ILE A 169 15.47 6.73 -10.52
CA ILE A 169 14.43 5.86 -9.94
C ILE A 169 13.89 4.89 -10.97
N ALA A 170 13.43 5.39 -12.13
CA ALA A 170 12.86 4.54 -13.17
C ALA A 170 13.85 3.48 -13.68
N GLU A 171 15.12 3.85 -13.84
CA GLU A 171 16.15 2.91 -14.28
C GLU A 171 16.48 1.87 -13.20
N GLU A 172 16.59 2.27 -11.94
CA GLU A 172 16.83 1.37 -10.80
C GLU A 172 15.71 0.34 -10.66
N VAL A 173 14.45 0.77 -10.75
CA VAL A 173 13.26 -0.11 -10.72
C VAL A 173 13.31 -1.09 -11.90
N ARG A 174 13.55 -0.58 -13.12
CA ARG A 174 13.64 -1.42 -14.33
C ARG A 174 14.75 -2.48 -14.21
N LEU A 175 15.89 -2.14 -13.63
CA LEU A 175 17.00 -3.08 -13.41
C LEU A 175 16.66 -4.11 -12.34
N ALA A 176 16.00 -3.70 -11.26
CA ALA A 176 15.56 -4.62 -10.21
C ALA A 176 14.52 -5.63 -10.72
N ASP A 177 13.56 -5.19 -11.55
CA ASP A 177 12.59 -6.07 -12.19
C ASP A 177 13.23 -7.09 -13.14
N LEU A 178 14.25 -6.69 -13.90
CA LEU A 178 14.97 -7.61 -14.78
C LEU A 178 15.70 -8.71 -14.00
N GLN A 179 16.25 -8.38 -12.83
CA GLN A 179 16.92 -9.37 -11.98
C GLN A 179 15.94 -10.40 -11.39
N ARG A 180 14.67 -10.05 -11.24
CA ARG A 180 13.60 -10.97 -10.79
C ARG A 180 13.20 -11.99 -11.85
N GLN A 181 13.38 -11.69 -13.13
CA GLN A 181 12.97 -12.56 -14.24
C GLN A 181 14.00 -13.65 -14.61
N ILE A 182 15.15 -13.68 -13.91
CA ILE A 182 16.27 -14.62 -14.12
C ILE A 182 16.30 -15.62 -12.97
#